data_AF-A0A258FZ28-F1
#
_entry.id   AF-A0A258FZ28-F1
#
_cell.length_a   1.000
_cell.length_b   1.000
_cell.length_c   1.000
_cell.angle_alpha   90.00
_cell.angle_beta   90.00
_cell.angle_gamma   90.00
#
_symmetry.space_group_name_H-M   'P 1'
#
loop_
_entity.id
_entity.type
_entity.pdbx_description
1 polymer ?
#
loop_
_entity_poly.entity_id
_entity_poly.type
_entity_poly.pdbx_seq_one_letter_code
_entity_poly.pdbx_strand_id
1 'polypeptide(L)'
;MAQKWQEGLSPLQLRLETLQNRLKELDDKESRFAKMYGEVVMSELIYKENIHDINESRRKILSEVSAINDELANKPLVPLEKLVTGVVKLVKELDFTSKQQIVRQTVTKIVANKEDITVWGHIPVFVEKEIGLNETTSDTENPNQYETVSNLERIGLNGKYWHSWPAERRQVHPI
;
A
#
# COMPACT_ATOMS: atom_id res chain seq x y z
N MET A 1 -7.14 7.96 -21.85
CA MET A 1 -5.97 8.48 -21.11
C MET A 1 -5.68 7.62 -19.89
N ALA A 2 -5.22 6.37 -20.08
CA ALA A 2 -4.97 5.42 -18.97
C ALA A 2 -3.52 4.89 -18.93
N GLN A 3 -2.61 5.44 -19.74
CA GLN A 3 -1.24 4.92 -19.88
C GLN A 3 -0.22 5.52 -18.90
N LYS A 4 -0.53 6.63 -18.22
CA LYS A 4 0.47 7.34 -17.38
C LYS A 4 0.72 6.75 -15.98
N TRP A 5 0.07 5.66 -15.62
CA TRP A 5 0.26 5.01 -14.30
C TRP A 5 1.16 3.77 -14.36
N GLN A 6 1.68 3.39 -15.54
CA GLN A 6 2.54 2.21 -15.71
C GLN A 6 4.04 2.53 -15.81
N GLU A 7 4.44 3.80 -15.82
CA GLU A 7 5.85 4.20 -16.05
C GLU A 7 6.71 4.23 -14.76
N GLY A 8 6.09 4.08 -13.58
CA GLY A 8 6.85 3.84 -12.35
C GLY A 8 7.22 2.37 -12.24
N LEU A 9 8.52 2.06 -12.13
CA LEU A 9 8.97 0.72 -11.72
C LEU A 9 8.17 0.30 -10.48
N SER A 10 7.57 -0.88 -10.53
CA SER A 10 6.87 -1.45 -9.37
C SER A 10 7.81 -1.40 -8.16
N PRO A 11 7.33 -1.10 -6.94
CA PRO A 11 8.18 -1.09 -5.74
C PRO A 11 9.04 -2.36 -5.60
N LEU A 12 8.52 -3.50 -6.08
CA LEU A 12 9.24 -4.77 -6.13
C LEU A 12 10.37 -4.79 -7.18
N GLN A 13 10.17 -4.15 -8.34
CA GLN A 13 11.21 -4.02 -9.37
C GLN A 13 12.33 -3.09 -8.92
N LEU A 14 11.99 -1.98 -8.26
CA LEU A 14 12.99 -1.08 -7.68
C LEU A 14 13.81 -1.81 -6.61
N ARG A 15 13.15 -2.60 -5.74
CA ARG A 15 13.84 -3.43 -4.75
C ARG A 15 14.75 -4.48 -5.39
N LEU A 16 14.34 -5.13 -6.48
CA LEU A 16 15.19 -6.07 -7.23
C LEU A 16 16.46 -5.39 -7.76
N GLU A 17 16.33 -4.20 -8.34
CA GLU A 17 17.48 -3.43 -8.82
C GLU A 17 18.45 -3.10 -7.68
N THR A 18 17.94 -2.67 -6.52
CA THR A 18 18.78 -2.42 -5.33
C THR A 18 19.52 -3.67 -4.86
N LEU A 19 18.87 -4.83 -4.86
CA LEU A 19 19.48 -6.11 -4.47
C LEU A 19 20.54 -6.57 -5.48
N GLN A 20 20.30 -6.36 -6.78
CA GLN A 20 21.29 -6.63 -7.83
C GLN A 20 22.53 -5.74 -7.69
N ASN A 21 22.35 -4.46 -7.39
CA ASN A 21 23.46 -3.55 -7.12
C ASN A 21 24.27 -4.00 -5.90
N ARG A 22 23.61 -4.44 -4.82
CA ARG A 22 24.29 -5.01 -3.65
C ARG A 22 25.09 -6.29 -3.96
N LEU A 23 24.58 -7.16 -4.84
CA LEU A 23 25.32 -8.34 -5.28
C LEU A 23 26.62 -7.94 -6.00
N LYS A 24 26.55 -6.94 -6.89
CA LYS A 24 27.72 -6.41 -7.58
C LYS A 24 28.75 -5.83 -6.60
N GLU A 25 28.31 -5.12 -5.57
CA GLU A 25 29.21 -4.62 -4.52
C GLU A 25 29.89 -5.75 -3.74
N LEU A 26 29.21 -6.88 -3.51
CA LEU A 26 29.81 -8.06 -2.89
C LEU A 26 30.86 -8.71 -3.81
N ASP A 27 30.59 -8.80 -5.11
CA ASP A 27 31.56 -9.32 -6.09
C ASP A 27 32.83 -8.45 -6.14
N ASP A 28 32.66 -7.13 -6.09
CA ASP A 28 33.79 -6.18 -6.03
C ASP A 28 34.59 -6.31 -4.72
N LYS A 29 33.94 -6.65 -3.60
CA LYS A 29 34.61 -6.90 -2.32
C LYS A 29 35.37 -8.23 -2.34
N GLU A 30 34.75 -9.28 -2.89
CA GLU A 30 35.39 -10.59 -3.06
C GLU A 30 36.65 -10.47 -3.92
N SER A 31 36.57 -9.76 -5.06
CA SER A 31 37.73 -9.50 -5.92
C SER A 31 38.84 -8.75 -5.20
N ARG A 32 38.50 -7.77 -4.34
CA ARG A 32 39.48 -7.04 -3.53
C ARG A 32 40.17 -7.94 -2.51
N PHE A 33 39.43 -8.77 -1.79
CA PHE A 33 40.02 -9.70 -0.82
C PHE A 33 40.90 -10.75 -1.49
N ALA A 34 40.49 -11.27 -2.65
CA ALA A 34 41.31 -12.20 -3.44
C ALA A 34 42.65 -11.55 -3.86
N LYS A 35 42.63 -10.29 -4.28
CA LYS A 35 43.87 -9.54 -4.61
C LYS A 35 44.76 -9.34 -3.38
N MET A 36 44.20 -8.88 -2.26
CA MET A 36 44.97 -8.66 -1.03
C MET A 36 45.61 -9.95 -0.50
N TYR A 37 44.92 -11.09 -0.64
CA TYR A 37 45.47 -12.39 -0.30
C TYR A 37 46.61 -12.79 -1.27
N GLY A 38 46.42 -12.61 -2.58
CA GLY A 38 47.44 -12.89 -3.60
C GLY A 38 48.70 -12.03 -3.48
N GLU A 39 48.56 -10.80 -2.98
CA GLU A 39 49.67 -9.88 -2.70
C GLU A 39 50.32 -10.12 -1.32
N VAL A 40 49.88 -11.14 -0.57
CA VAL A 40 50.38 -11.50 0.78
C VAL A 40 50.16 -10.38 1.81
N VAL A 41 49.24 -9.44 1.53
CA VAL A 41 48.85 -8.36 2.44
C VAL A 41 47.86 -8.86 3.50
N MET A 42 47.15 -9.96 3.22
CA MET A 42 46.13 -10.55 4.08
C MET A 42 46.48 -12.00 4.44
N SER A 43 46.29 -12.38 5.71
CA SER A 43 46.47 -13.76 6.14
C SER A 43 45.33 -14.67 5.65
N GLU A 44 45.61 -15.97 5.52
CA GLU A 44 44.61 -16.95 5.10
C GLU A 44 43.40 -17.01 6.04
N LEU A 45 43.63 -16.85 7.34
CA LEU A 45 42.56 -16.86 8.35
C LEU A 45 41.59 -15.70 8.12
N ILE A 46 42.11 -14.49 7.97
CA ILE A 46 41.29 -13.29 7.72
C ILE A 46 40.57 -13.40 6.37
N TYR A 47 41.24 -13.93 5.35
CA TYR A 47 40.62 -14.17 4.04
C TYR A 47 39.42 -15.13 4.13
N LYS A 48 39.58 -16.26 4.84
CA LYS A 48 38.51 -17.24 5.03
C LYS A 48 37.29 -16.66 5.75
N GLU A 49 37.51 -15.86 6.80
CA GLU A 49 36.45 -15.16 7.53
C GLU A 49 35.71 -14.18 6.61
N ASN A 50 36.44 -13.32 5.90
CA ASN A 50 35.85 -12.35 4.98
C ASN A 50 35.03 -13.01 3.86
N ILE A 51 35.51 -14.10 3.29
CA ILE A 51 34.80 -14.86 2.25
C ILE A 51 33.58 -15.58 2.81
N HIS A 52 33.65 -16.07 4.06
CA HIS A 52 32.49 -16.64 4.74
C HIS A 52 31.37 -15.61 4.88
N ASP A 53 31.70 -14.40 5.37
CA ASP A 53 30.73 -13.32 5.58
C ASP A 53 30.11 -12.82 4.25
N ILE A 54 30.92 -12.72 3.19
CA ILE A 54 30.44 -12.42 1.83
C ILE A 54 29.44 -13.48 1.37
N ASN A 55 29.77 -14.76 1.55
CA ASN A 55 28.91 -15.86 1.12
C ASN A 55 27.61 -15.94 1.95
N GLU A 56 27.66 -15.64 3.24
CA GLU A 56 26.45 -15.52 4.06
C GLU A 56 25.54 -14.38 3.56
N SER A 57 26.14 -13.21 3.29
CA SER A 57 25.41 -12.06 2.74
C SER A 57 24.82 -12.35 1.36
N ARG A 58 25.59 -13.00 0.48
CA ARG A 58 25.14 -13.42 -0.86
C ARG A 58 23.94 -14.37 -0.77
N ARG A 59 23.97 -15.35 0.15
CA ARG A 59 22.84 -16.26 0.40
C ARG A 59 21.58 -15.52 0.84
N LYS A 60 21.70 -14.56 1.77
CA LYS A 60 20.57 -13.73 2.22
C LYS A 60 19.96 -12.94 1.05
N ILE A 61 20.79 -12.26 0.27
CA ILE A 61 20.30 -11.48 -0.88
C ILE A 61 19.63 -12.39 -1.93
N LEU A 62 20.20 -13.55 -2.24
CA LEU A 62 19.60 -14.49 -3.19
C LEU A 62 18.24 -15.02 -2.70
N SER A 63 18.09 -15.27 -1.40
CA SER A 63 16.80 -15.67 -0.83
C SER A 63 15.75 -14.55 -0.90
N GLU A 64 16.15 -13.28 -0.74
CA GLU A 64 15.25 -12.15 -0.94
C GLU A 64 14.84 -12.00 -2.41
N VAL A 65 15.78 -12.18 -3.34
CA VAL A 65 15.50 -12.14 -4.78
C VAL A 65 14.53 -13.25 -5.18
N SER A 66 14.71 -14.48 -4.68
CA SER A 66 13.76 -15.56 -4.95
C SER A 66 12.37 -15.25 -4.39
N ALA A 67 12.28 -14.76 -3.15
CA ALA A 67 11.01 -14.39 -2.54
C ALA A 67 10.26 -13.32 -3.36
N ILE A 68 10.96 -12.28 -3.83
CA ILE A 68 10.34 -11.23 -4.67
C ILE A 68 9.88 -11.80 -6.02
N ASN A 69 10.66 -12.71 -6.61
CA ASN A 69 10.26 -13.36 -7.87
C ASN A 69 9.04 -14.26 -7.68
N ASP A 70 8.96 -14.97 -6.56
CA ASP A 70 7.80 -15.79 -6.21
C ASP A 70 6.56 -14.92 -5.96
N GLU A 71 6.70 -13.76 -5.30
CA GLU A 71 5.61 -12.78 -5.14
C GLU A 71 5.14 -12.21 -6.49
N LEU A 72 6.07 -11.95 -7.41
CA LEU A 72 5.74 -11.48 -8.76
C LEU A 72 5.03 -12.57 -9.57
N ALA A 73 5.47 -13.83 -9.46
CA ALA A 73 4.88 -14.96 -10.15
C ALA A 73 3.49 -15.34 -9.62
N ASN A 74 3.28 -15.22 -8.30
CA ASN A 74 2.02 -15.52 -7.63
C ASN A 74 1.01 -14.37 -7.68
N LYS A 75 1.38 -13.20 -8.23
CA LYS A 75 0.45 -12.08 -8.37
C LYS A 75 -0.60 -12.46 -9.41
N PRO A 76 -1.88 -12.60 -9.03
CA PRO A 76 -2.90 -13.04 -9.96
C PRO A 76 -3.04 -11.97 -11.04
N LEU A 77 -2.67 -12.33 -12.27
CA LEU A 77 -2.84 -11.51 -13.44
C LEU A 77 -4.32 -11.52 -13.83
N VAL A 78 -5.19 -10.97 -12.96
CA VAL A 78 -6.59 -10.82 -13.30
C VAL A 78 -6.67 -9.66 -14.30
N PRO A 79 -7.06 -9.91 -15.56
CA PRO A 79 -7.26 -8.82 -16.50
C PRO A 79 -8.28 -7.83 -15.93
N LEU A 80 -7.96 -6.54 -16.02
CA LEU A 80 -8.74 -5.45 -15.41
C LEU A 80 -10.22 -5.54 -15.80
N GLU A 81 -10.50 -5.99 -17.02
CA GLU A 81 -11.84 -6.19 -17.54
C GLU A 81 -12.65 -7.15 -16.67
N LYS A 82 -12.04 -8.26 -16.19
CA LYS A 82 -12.72 -9.23 -15.32
C LYS A 82 -13.01 -8.65 -13.94
N LEU A 83 -12.12 -7.82 -13.40
CA LEU A 83 -12.33 -7.13 -12.12
C LEU A 83 -13.51 -6.15 -12.23
N VAL A 84 -13.51 -5.30 -13.26
CA VAL A 84 -14.59 -4.35 -13.53
C VAL A 84 -15.92 -5.08 -13.70
N THR A 85 -15.92 -6.18 -14.45
CA THR A 85 -17.15 -6.97 -14.65
C THR A 85 -17.67 -7.57 -13.34
N GLY A 86 -16.78 -8.06 -12.47
CA GLY A 86 -17.15 -8.56 -11.15
C GLY A 86 -17.75 -7.47 -10.26
N VAL A 87 -17.10 -6.30 -10.20
CA VAL A 87 -17.59 -5.15 -9.41
C VAL A 87 -18.94 -4.66 -9.92
N VAL A 88 -19.13 -4.57 -11.24
CA VAL A 88 -20.43 -4.17 -11.82
C VAL A 88 -21.55 -5.15 -11.44
N LYS A 89 -21.27 -6.45 -11.39
CA LYS A 89 -22.25 -7.46 -10.94
C LYS A 89 -22.59 -7.28 -9.46
N LEU A 90 -21.57 -7.14 -8.59
CA LEU A 90 -21.75 -6.92 -7.16
C LEU A 90 -22.58 -5.66 -6.89
N VAL A 91 -22.25 -4.55 -7.56
CA VAL A 91 -23.01 -3.29 -7.45
C VAL A 91 -24.45 -3.46 -7.93
N LYS A 92 -24.70 -4.27 -8.96
CA LYS A 92 -26.08 -4.54 -9.41
C LYS A 92 -26.88 -5.36 -8.41
N GLU A 93 -26.27 -6.37 -7.80
CA GLU A 93 -26.89 -7.31 -6.85
C GLU A 93 -27.11 -6.71 -5.45
N LEU A 94 -26.38 -5.65 -5.08
CA LEU A 94 -26.56 -4.93 -3.82
C LEU A 94 -28.00 -4.42 -3.63
N ASP A 95 -28.47 -4.46 -2.39
CA ASP A 95 -29.76 -3.92 -1.98
C ASP A 95 -29.76 -2.38 -2.03
N PHE A 96 -30.97 -1.80 -2.07
CA PHE A 96 -31.12 -0.35 -2.20
C PHE A 96 -30.47 0.42 -1.05
N THR A 97 -30.55 -0.11 0.17
CA THR A 97 -29.99 0.49 1.38
C THR A 97 -28.46 0.60 1.28
N SER A 98 -27.80 -0.49 0.89
CA SER A 98 -26.35 -0.52 0.74
C SER A 98 -25.87 0.36 -0.42
N LYS A 99 -26.60 0.39 -1.55
CA LYS A 99 -26.31 1.33 -2.66
C LYS A 99 -26.38 2.78 -2.19
N GLN A 100 -27.43 3.12 -1.44
CA GLN A 100 -27.59 4.47 -0.89
C GLN A 100 -26.44 4.83 0.05
N GLN A 101 -26.00 3.89 0.88
CA GLN A 101 -24.88 4.09 1.79
C GLN A 101 -23.55 4.32 1.04
N ILE A 102 -23.25 3.51 0.01
CA ILE A 102 -22.05 3.70 -0.82
C ILE A 102 -22.07 5.06 -1.50
N VAL A 103 -23.20 5.47 -2.08
CA VAL A 103 -23.34 6.79 -2.72
C VAL A 103 -23.13 7.91 -1.70
N ARG A 104 -23.69 7.81 -0.48
CA ARG A 104 -23.49 8.83 0.57
C ARG A 104 -22.04 8.93 1.03
N GLN A 105 -21.33 7.81 1.07
CA GLN A 105 -19.93 7.78 1.48
C GLN A 105 -19.01 8.30 0.39
N THR A 106 -19.30 8.02 -0.88
CA THR A 106 -18.41 8.36 -1.99
C THR A 106 -18.74 9.71 -2.62
N VAL A 107 -20.03 10.07 -2.76
CA VAL A 107 -20.48 11.27 -3.45
C VAL A 107 -20.64 12.43 -2.47
N THR A 108 -19.94 13.52 -2.74
CA THR A 108 -19.96 14.74 -1.93
C THR A 108 -20.91 15.79 -2.48
N LYS A 109 -20.95 15.98 -3.81
CA LYS A 109 -21.77 17.00 -4.46
C LYS A 109 -22.28 16.52 -5.81
N ILE A 110 -23.56 16.74 -6.06
CA ILE A 110 -24.18 16.52 -7.36
C ILE A 110 -24.66 17.87 -7.87
N VAL A 111 -24.20 18.26 -9.06
CA VAL A 111 -24.67 19.46 -9.77
C VAL A 111 -25.34 18.98 -11.05
N ALA A 112 -26.64 19.20 -11.16
CA ALA A 112 -27.42 18.82 -12.33
C ALA A 112 -27.86 20.09 -13.08
N ASN A 113 -27.49 20.18 -14.34
CA ASN A 113 -28.02 21.15 -15.30
C ASN A 113 -29.03 20.44 -16.22
N LYS A 114 -29.70 21.19 -17.12
CA LYS A 114 -30.66 20.61 -18.07
C LYS A 114 -30.04 19.62 -19.07
N GLU A 115 -28.74 19.73 -19.31
CA GLU A 115 -28.01 18.95 -20.32
C GLU A 115 -27.07 17.91 -19.68
N ASP A 116 -26.40 18.27 -18.58
CA ASP A 116 -25.36 17.43 -17.96
C ASP A 116 -25.50 17.31 -16.44
N ILE A 117 -25.03 16.18 -15.90
CA ILE A 117 -24.93 15.92 -14.47
C ILE A 117 -23.46 15.74 -14.10
N THR A 118 -22.94 16.60 -13.23
CA THR A 118 -21.59 16.50 -12.68
C THR A 118 -21.64 15.96 -11.25
N VAL A 119 -20.97 14.83 -11.02
CA VAL A 119 -20.86 14.18 -9.71
C VAL A 119 -19.45 14.36 -9.18
N TRP A 120 -19.34 14.96 -8.00
CA TRP A 120 -18.10 15.11 -7.25
C TRP A 120 -18.11 14.11 -6.11
N GLY A 121 -17.01 13.38 -5.95
CA GLY A 121 -16.88 12.41 -4.88
C GLY A 121 -15.42 12.17 -4.53
N HIS A 122 -15.22 11.38 -3.48
CA HIS A 122 -13.92 10.89 -3.05
C HIS A 122 -13.94 9.37 -3.01
N ILE A 123 -12.78 8.77 -3.28
CA ILE A 123 -12.60 7.33 -3.18
C ILE A 123 -12.03 7.07 -1.78
N PRO A 124 -12.75 6.35 -0.90
CA PRO A 124 -12.22 6.03 0.42
C PRO A 124 -11.00 5.11 0.26
N VAL A 125 -9.87 5.52 0.85
CA VAL A 125 -8.64 4.72 0.88
C VAL A 125 -8.60 3.99 2.21
N PHE A 126 -8.62 2.66 2.17
CA PHE A 126 -8.47 1.83 3.35
C PHE A 126 -6.98 1.78 3.71
N VAL A 127 -6.60 2.36 4.84
CA VAL A 127 -5.30 2.09 5.45
C VAL A 127 -5.52 0.89 6.36
N GLU A 128 -4.99 -0.28 5.98
CA GLU A 128 -4.91 -1.42 6.88
C GLU A 128 -4.08 -0.98 8.09
N LYS A 129 -4.73 -0.85 9.24
CA LYS A 129 -4.07 -0.50 10.49
C LYS A 129 -3.29 -1.74 10.92
N GLU A 130 -1.97 -1.69 10.77
CA GLU A 130 -1.05 -2.67 11.36
C GLU A 130 -1.43 -2.87 12.84
N ILE A 131 -1.84 -4.09 13.19
CA ILE A 131 -2.12 -4.48 14.58
C ILE A 131 -0.76 -4.64 15.26
N GLY A 132 -0.20 -3.51 15.70
CA GLY A 132 0.93 -3.46 16.61
C GLY A 132 0.45 -3.76 18.02
N LEU A 133 0.71 -4.98 18.50
CA LEU A 133 0.79 -5.31 19.91
C LEU A 133 1.73 -4.30 20.59
N ASN A 134 1.21 -3.45 21.48
CA ASN A 134 1.99 -2.82 22.55
C ASN A 134 1.04 -2.43 23.67
N GLU A 135 1.13 -3.19 24.77
CA GLU A 135 0.61 -2.84 26.08
C GLU A 135 1.28 -1.54 26.57
N THR A 136 0.48 -0.57 27.03
CA THR A 136 0.91 0.28 28.15
C THR A 136 -0.31 0.81 28.89
N THR A 137 -0.24 0.61 30.20
CA THR A 137 -1.18 0.93 31.28
C THR A 137 -1.40 2.43 31.53
N SER A 138 -2.52 2.72 32.22
CA SER A 138 -2.87 3.93 33.03
C SER A 138 -3.03 5.27 32.27
N ASP A 139 -4.08 6.09 32.41
CA ASP A 139 -5.16 6.21 33.40
C ASP A 139 -6.37 7.01 32.83
N THR A 140 -7.46 6.98 33.60
CA THR A 140 -8.55 7.98 33.73
C THR A 140 -9.85 7.77 32.92
N GLU A 141 -10.74 6.99 33.55
CA GLU A 141 -12.17 7.23 33.78
C GLU A 141 -12.89 8.37 33.01
N ASN A 142 -13.91 8.04 32.23
CA ASN A 142 -15.30 8.19 32.68
C ASN A 142 -16.29 7.42 31.77
N PRO A 143 -17.41 6.91 32.31
CA PRO A 143 -18.29 5.94 31.68
C PRO A 143 -19.44 6.62 30.95
N ASN A 144 -19.93 5.98 29.89
CA ASN A 144 -21.36 5.72 29.73
C ASN A 144 -21.56 4.63 28.70
N GLN A 145 -22.02 3.51 29.25
CA GLN A 145 -22.52 2.30 28.61
C GLN A 145 -23.63 2.63 27.60
N TYR A 146 -23.70 1.86 26.50
CA TYR A 146 -24.75 0.85 26.31
C TYR A 146 -24.16 -0.31 25.48
N GLU A 147 -24.23 -1.51 26.04
CA GLU A 147 -23.86 -2.77 25.39
C GLU A 147 -24.93 -3.23 24.39
N THR A 148 -24.44 -3.73 23.24
CA THR A 148 -24.73 -5.01 22.54
C THR A 148 -26.22 -5.41 22.39
N VAL A 149 -26.77 -5.71 21.20
CA VAL A 149 -26.62 -6.96 20.40
C VAL A 149 -27.12 -6.66 18.98
N SER A 150 -26.39 -6.85 17.88
CA SER A 150 -26.33 -8.10 17.10
C SER A 150 -25.52 -7.83 15.82
N ASN A 151 -24.62 -8.75 15.52
CA ASN A 151 -23.88 -8.96 14.26
C ASN A 151 -24.37 -8.16 13.04
N LEU A 152 -23.64 -7.09 12.69
CA LEU A 152 -23.24 -6.78 11.32
C LEU A 152 -22.15 -5.70 11.39
N GLU A 153 -21.07 -5.91 10.66
CA GLU A 153 -19.84 -5.10 10.59
C GLU A 153 -20.13 -3.60 10.38
N ARG A 154 -20.28 -2.85 11.48
CA ARG A 154 -20.34 -1.38 11.46
C ARG A 154 -18.92 -0.82 11.35
N ILE A 155 -18.41 -0.75 10.13
CA ILE A 155 -17.21 0.05 9.82
C ILE A 155 -17.66 1.51 9.70
N GLY A 156 -17.77 2.18 10.83
CA GLY A 156 -17.97 3.62 10.92
C GLY A 156 -16.93 4.20 11.84
N LEU A 157 -15.82 4.70 11.29
CA LEU A 157 -14.78 5.35 12.08
C LEU A 157 -14.82 6.87 11.90
N ASN A 158 -14.96 7.49 13.06
CA ASN A 158 -14.99 8.89 13.40
C ASN A 158 -13.71 9.61 12.92
N GLY A 159 -13.86 10.50 11.93
CA GLY A 159 -12.79 11.37 11.45
C GLY A 159 -12.98 12.79 11.97
N LYS A 160 -12.42 13.10 13.14
CA LYS A 160 -12.13 14.48 13.55
C LYS A 160 -10.95 14.95 12.72
N TYR A 161 -11.15 15.81 11.71
CA TYR A 161 -10.27 16.92 11.35
C TYR A 161 -10.96 17.72 10.22
N TRP A 162 -11.30 18.96 10.55
CA TRP A 162 -12.05 19.87 9.70
C TRP A 162 -11.10 20.91 9.10
N HIS A 163 -11.03 20.94 7.77
CA HIS A 163 -10.60 22.15 7.05
C HIS A 163 -11.71 22.52 6.07
N SER A 164 -12.71 23.25 6.57
CA SER A 164 -13.68 23.93 5.72
C SER A 164 -13.08 25.25 5.25
N TRP A 165 -13.09 25.47 3.94
CA TRP A 165 -13.01 26.83 3.40
C TRP A 165 -14.45 27.33 3.25
N PRO A 166 -14.77 28.56 3.70
CA PRO A 166 -16.11 29.10 3.54
C PRO A 166 -16.32 29.45 2.06
N ALA A 167 -17.25 28.76 1.40
CA ALA A 167 -17.76 29.21 0.10
C ALA A 167 -18.84 30.26 0.35
N GLU A 168 -18.56 31.50 -0.06
CA GLU A 168 -19.53 32.60 -0.08
C GLU A 168 -20.78 32.22 -0.88
N ARG A 169 -21.94 32.32 -0.23
CA ARG A 169 -23.24 32.15 -0.88
C ARG A 169 -23.61 33.45 -1.60
N ARG A 170 -23.72 33.41 -2.94
CA ARG A 170 -24.52 34.42 -3.65
C ARG A 170 -25.96 33.92 -3.69
N GLN A 171 -26.82 34.56 -2.88
CA GLN A 171 -28.27 34.43 -3.03
C GLN A 171 -28.67 35.06 -4.35
N VAL A 172 -29.36 34.30 -5.20
CA VAL A 172 -30.08 34.84 -6.36
C VAL A 172 -31.55 34.82 -5.98
N HIS A 173 -32.17 36.00 -5.94
CA HIS A 173 -33.59 36.15 -5.70
C HIS A 173 -34.39 35.57 -6.88
N PRO A 174 -35.47 34.82 -6.62
CA PRO A 174 -36.38 34.41 -7.68
C PRO A 174 -37.21 35.63 -8.14
N ILE A 175 -37.37 35.75 -9.47
CA ILE A 175 -38.40 36.55 -10.12
C ILE A 175 -39.57 35.62 -10.43
#